data_AF-A0A1Q5RKW7-F1
#
_entry.id   AF-A0A1Q5RKW7-F1
#
_cell.length_a   1.000
_cell.length_b   1.000
_cell.length_c   1.000
_cell.angle_alpha   90.00
_cell.angle_beta   90.00
_cell.angle_gamma   90.00
#
_symmetry.space_group_name_H-M   'P 1'
#
loop_
_entity.id
_entity.type
_entity.pdbx_description
1 polymer ?
#
loop_
_entity_poly.entity_id
_entity_poly.type
_entity_poly.pdbx_seq_one_letter_code
_entity_poly.pdbx_strand_id
1 'polypeptide(L)'
;MVDGLPYWPAALRLDQAAAYCGLSVPTFSAVCPVKPIEFTASSRGRRYLRARLDEWLDNLDPNPKEPPRRKFGDMIGGQGRS
;
A
#
# COMPACT_ATOMS: atom_id res chain seq x y z
N MET A 1 4.88 10.84 -23.31
CA MET A 1 3.55 11.24 -22.79
C MET A 1 3.34 10.42 -21.53
N VAL A 2 3.33 11.04 -20.35
CA VAL A 2 3.00 10.31 -19.12
C VAL A 2 1.52 10.01 -19.18
N ASP A 3 1.21 8.75 -19.47
CA ASP A 3 -0.14 8.21 -19.52
C ASP A 3 -0.85 8.57 -18.21
N GLY A 4 -1.99 9.25 -18.32
CA GLY A 4 -2.74 9.84 -17.21
C GLY A 4 -3.37 8.76 -16.33
N LEU A 5 -2.54 7.99 -15.62
CA LEU A 5 -2.99 7.06 -14.61
C LEU A 5 -3.87 7.83 -13.63
N PRO A 6 -5.12 7.39 -13.39
CA PRO A 6 -6.02 8.09 -12.49
C PRO A 6 -5.34 8.21 -11.13
N TYR A 7 -5.20 9.44 -10.64
CA TYR A 7 -4.60 9.68 -9.34
C TYR A 7 -5.44 8.99 -8.27
N TRP A 8 -4.93 7.88 -7.73
CA TRP A 8 -5.58 7.16 -6.64
C TRP A 8 -5.44 7.98 -5.36
N PRO A 9 -6.55 8.42 -4.74
CA PRO A 9 -6.49 9.19 -3.52
C PRO A 9 -5.94 8.35 -2.37
N ALA A 10 -5.35 9.01 -1.36
CA ALA A 10 -4.85 8.34 -0.15
C ALA A 10 -5.95 7.62 0.65
N ALA A 11 -7.21 8.06 0.50
CA ALA A 11 -8.38 7.51 1.18
C ALA A 11 -9.49 7.19 0.16
N LEU A 12 -9.75 5.91 -0.03
CA LEU A 12 -10.62 5.34 -1.06
C LEU A 12 -12.02 5.05 -0.50
N ARG A 13 -13.07 5.18 -1.32
CA ARG A 13 -14.38 4.60 -1.00
C ARG A 13 -14.38 3.09 -1.24
N LEU A 14 -15.38 2.37 -0.73
CA LEU A 14 -15.49 0.91 -0.89
C LEU A 14 -15.29 0.45 -2.35
N ASP A 15 -15.98 1.09 -3.29
CA ASP A 15 -15.88 0.77 -4.73
C ASP A 15 -14.47 1.01 -5.29
N GLN A 16 -13.86 2.14 -4.94
CA GLN A 16 -12.49 2.47 -5.35
C GLN A 16 -11.44 1.56 -4.70
N ALA A 17 -11.66 1.13 -3.45
CA ALA A 17 -10.79 0.20 -2.75
C ALA A 17 -10.82 -1.18 -3.40
N ALA A 18 -12.01 -1.66 -3.76
CA ALA A 18 -12.18 -2.90 -4.51
C ALA A 18 -11.48 -2.81 -5.88
N ALA A 19 -11.70 -1.70 -6.62
CA ALA A 19 -11.04 -1.46 -7.91
C ALA A 19 -9.51 -1.36 -7.78
N TYR A 20 -8.99 -0.69 -6.74
CA TYR A 20 -7.56 -0.59 -6.45
C TYR A 20 -6.93 -1.97 -6.21
N CYS A 21 -7.64 -2.85 -5.50
CA CYS A 21 -7.20 -4.22 -5.26
C CYS A 21 -7.46 -5.17 -6.45
N GLY A 22 -8.09 -4.70 -7.54
CA GLY A 22 -8.46 -5.54 -8.69
C GLY A 22 -9.57 -6.56 -8.39
N LEU A 23 -10.43 -6.28 -7.40
CA LEU A 23 -11.50 -7.17 -6.95
C LEU A 23 -12.89 -6.56 -7.17
N SER A 24 -13.90 -7.40 -7.28
CA SER A 24 -15.29 -6.98 -7.19
C SER A 24 -15.63 -6.56 -5.76
N VAL A 25 -16.51 -5.56 -5.58
CA VAL A 25 -16.99 -5.10 -4.26
C VAL A 25 -17.44 -6.22 -3.31
N PRO A 26 -18.26 -7.22 -3.74
CA PRO A 26 -18.65 -8.32 -2.85
C PRO A 26 -17.46 -9.17 -2.40
N THR A 27 -16.53 -9.48 -3.31
CA THR A 27 -15.31 -10.24 -3.00
C THR A 27 -14.44 -9.46 -2.02
N PHE A 28 -14.21 -8.17 -2.30
CA PHE A 28 -13.46 -7.28 -1.43
C PHE A 28 -14.06 -7.24 -0.01
N SER A 29 -15.38 -7.10 0.11
CA SER A 29 -16.06 -7.07 1.41
C SER A 29 -15.99 -8.41 2.16
N ALA A 30 -15.81 -9.54 1.47
CA ALA A 30 -15.71 -10.86 2.08
C ALA A 30 -14.28 -11.19 2.54
N VAL A 31 -13.27 -10.74 1.79
CA VAL A 31 -11.86 -11.15 2.01
C VAL A 31 -11.00 -10.07 2.66
N CYS A 32 -11.37 -8.78 2.53
CA CYS A 32 -10.53 -7.69 3.01
C CYS A 32 -10.75 -7.47 4.53
N PRO A 33 -9.72 -7.67 5.38
CA PRO A 33 -9.84 -7.45 6.83
C PRO A 33 -9.70 -5.96 7.21
N VAL A 34 -9.35 -5.09 6.26
CA VAL A 34 -9.08 -3.67 6.52
C VAL A 34 -10.37 -2.96 6.91
N LYS A 35 -10.42 -2.39 8.11
CA LYS A 35 -11.56 -1.61 8.58
C LYS A 35 -11.55 -0.21 7.97
N PRO A 36 -12.69 0.31 7.49
CA PRO A 36 -12.77 1.69 7.04
C PRO A 36 -12.61 2.66 8.22
N ILE A 37 -11.94 3.78 7.97
CA ILE A 37 -11.87 4.91 8.89
C ILE A 37 -13.05 5.86 8.66
N GLU A 38 -13.57 6.43 9.74
CA GLU A 38 -14.67 7.38 9.70
C GLU A 38 -14.10 8.80 9.79
N PHE A 39 -14.05 9.51 8.66
CA PHE A 39 -13.55 10.89 8.62
C PHE A 39 -14.52 11.90 9.23
N THR A 40 -15.81 11.57 9.25
CA THR A 40 -16.88 12.41 9.80
C THR A 40 -17.83 11.53 10.59
N ALA A 41 -18.59 12.11 11.53
CA ALA A 41 -19.60 11.41 12.32
C ALA A 41 -20.80 10.86 11.51
N SER A 42 -20.76 10.94 10.17
CA SER A 42 -21.76 10.36 9.28
C SER A 42 -21.24 9.07 8.66
N SER A 43 -22.08 8.04 8.61
CA SER A 43 -21.79 6.73 8.00
C SER A 43 -21.37 6.77 6.53
N ARG A 44 -21.61 7.91 5.85
CA ARG A 44 -21.14 8.21 4.49
C ARG A 44 -19.65 8.60 4.41
N GLY A 45 -19.00 8.81 5.55
CA GLY A 45 -17.59 9.20 5.70
C GLY A 45 -16.60 8.04 5.79
N ARG A 46 -17.06 6.79 5.60
CA ARG A 46 -16.22 5.60 5.64
C ARG A 46 -15.25 5.57 4.46
N ARG A 47 -13.95 5.56 4.76
CA ARG A 47 -12.88 5.54 3.78
C ARG A 47 -11.85 4.47 4.13
N TYR A 48 -11.31 3.81 3.13
CA TYR A 48 -10.23 2.85 3.25
C TYR A 48 -8.92 3.55 2.97
N LEU A 49 -7.97 3.50 3.91
CA LEU A 49 -6.65 4.06 3.69
C LEU A 49 -5.87 3.19 2.72
N ARG A 50 -5.36 3.79 1.65
CA ARG A 50 -4.53 3.12 0.65
C ARG A 50 -3.34 2.41 1.30
N ALA A 51 -2.64 3.07 2.21
CA ALA A 51 -1.49 2.49 2.92
C ALA A 51 -1.82 1.18 3.68
N ARG A 52 -3.04 1.05 4.23
CA ARG A 52 -3.49 -0.18 4.90
C ARG A 52 -3.85 -1.28 3.89
N LEU A 53 -4.35 -0.90 2.73
CA LEU A 53 -4.60 -1.85 1.63
C LEU A 53 -3.27 -2.37 1.08
N ASP A 54 -2.29 -1.49 0.85
CA ASP A 54 -0.94 -1.90 0.42
C ASP A 54 -0.30 -2.85 1.44
N GLU A 55 -0.37 -2.55 2.74
CA GLU A 55 0.11 -3.45 3.80
C GLU A 55 -0.60 -4.81 3.77
N TRP A 56 -1.93 -4.83 3.57
CA TRP A 56 -2.66 -6.09 3.47
C TRP A 56 -2.26 -6.90 2.22
N LEU A 57 -2.13 -6.26 1.06
CA LEU A 57 -1.69 -6.90 -0.18
C LEU A 57 -0.26 -7.45 -0.04
N ASP A 58 0.60 -6.71 0.64
CA ASP A 58 1.98 -7.13 0.94
C ASP A 58 2.02 -8.40 1.79
N ASN A 59 1.11 -8.54 2.75
CA ASN A 59 1.00 -9.74 3.58
C ASN A 59 0.38 -10.93 2.83
N LEU A 60 -0.34 -10.70 1.73
CA LEU A 60 -0.85 -11.77 0.87
C LEU A 60 0.22 -12.30 -0.08
N ASP A 61 1.26 -11.53 -0.36
CA ASP A 61 2.32 -11.93 -1.28
C ASP A 61 3.11 -13.10 -0.67
N PRO A 62 3.05 -14.30 -1.27
CA PRO A 62 3.78 -15.46 -0.78
C PRO A 62 5.25 -15.43 -1.21
N ASN A 63 5.65 -14.48 -2.06
CA ASN A 63 7.02 -14.38 -2.53
C ASN A 63 7.87 -13.72 -1.45
N PRO A 64 9.09 -14.21 -1.25
CA PRO A 64 10.00 -13.58 -0.32
C PRO A 64 10.29 -12.16 -0.82
N LYS A 65 9.91 -11.16 -0.02
CA LYS A 65 10.37 -9.79 -0.20
C LYS A 65 11.89 -9.83 -0.18
N GLU A 66 12.53 -9.60 -1.32
CA GLU A 66 13.98 -9.40 -1.35
C GLU A 66 14.28 -8.29 -0.34
N PRO A 67 15.07 -8.56 0.71
CA PRO A 67 15.37 -7.54 1.69
C PRO A 67 16.00 -6.37 0.94
N PRO A 68 15.65 -5.11 1.29
CA PRO A 68 16.33 -3.97 0.70
C PRO A 68 17.81 -4.21 0.89
N ARG A 69 18.54 -4.36 -0.22
CA ARG A 69 20.00 -4.55 -0.23
C ARG A 69 20.60 -3.35 0.47
N ARG A 70 20.73 -3.43 1.80
CA ARG A 70 21.39 -2.42 2.59
C ARG A 70 22.83 -2.44 2.11
N LYS A 71 23.23 -1.43 1.33
CA LYS A 71 24.63 -1.13 1.02
C LYS A 71 25.33 -0.69 2.32
N PHE A 72 25.47 -1.61 3.28
CA PHE A 72 26.45 -1.49 4.36
C PHE A 72 27.79 -1.90 3.75
N GLY A 73 28.47 -0.98 3.06
CA GLY A 73 29.72 -1.29 2.39
C GLY A 73 30.52 -0.10 1.85
N ASP A 74 29.95 1.10 1.73
CA ASP A 74 30.63 2.24 1.09
C ASP A 74 31.29 3.23 2.08
N MET A 75 31.61 2.81 3.32
CA MET A 75 32.29 3.70 4.30
C MET A 75 33.43 3.06 5.10
N ILE A 76 34.00 1.94 4.65
CA ILE A 76 35.30 1.44 5.17
C ILE A 76 36.27 1.42 4.00
N GLY A 77 36.98 2.53 3.79
CA GLY A 77 37.90 2.70 2.67
C GLY A 77 38.81 3.90 2.79
N GLY A 78 39.41 4.12 3.97
CA GLY A 78 40.42 5.16 4.21
C GLY A 78 41.70 4.59 4.81
N GLN A 79 42.43 3.82 4.00
CA GLN A 79 43.88 3.53 4.13
C GLN A 79 44.62 4.89 4.21
N GLY A 80 45.57 5.21 5.09
CA GLY A 80 46.82 4.53 5.45
C GLY A 80 48.01 5.44 5.10
N ARG A 81 49.01 5.51 6.02
CA ARG A 81 50.45 5.76 5.78
C ARG A 81 50.90 7.13 5.23
N SER A 82 51.52 7.93 6.09
CA SER A 82 52.93 8.40 5.97
C SER A 82 53.35 9.09 7.28
#